data_AF-A0A239X0A8-F1
#
_entry.id   AF-A0A239X0A8-F1
#
_cell.length_a   1.000
_cell.length_b   1.000
_cell.length_c   1.000
_cell.angle_alpha   90.00
_cell.angle_beta   90.00
_cell.angle_gamma   90.00
#
_symmetry.space_group_name_H-M   'P 1'
#
loop_
_entity.id
_entity.type
_entity.pdbx_description
1 polymer ?
#
loop_
_entity_poly.entity_id
_entity_poly.type
_entity_poly.pdbx_seq_one_letter_code
_entity_poly.pdbx_strand_id
1 'polypeptide(L)'
;MITDKVIDLLKNTDLTQLQIANQTGITPAKVAQINQEAGIRDVFKMRKWSETEVTYLIKYAGKLSAGEIAEELDRTEQSVLNKIAALGLSAKVNRVKKAKKRDVVKPHVSPERDKIKIDISAYISKPT
;
A
#
# COMPACT_ATOMS: atom_id res chain seq x y z
N MET A 1 7.39 28.64 5.35
CA MET A 1 6.43 28.67 4.22
C MET A 1 5.63 27.36 4.19
N ILE A 2 4.49 27.30 3.49
CA ILE A 2 3.67 26.05 3.37
C ILE A 2 4.50 24.91 2.77
N THR A 3 5.41 25.23 1.84
CA THR A 3 6.37 24.29 1.23
C THR A 3 7.29 23.63 2.25
N ASP A 4 7.85 24.38 3.20
CA ASP A 4 8.77 23.85 4.22
C ASP A 4 8.06 22.85 5.14
N LYS A 5 6.80 23.14 5.50
CA LYS A 5 5.95 22.25 6.29
C LYS A 5 5.66 20.93 5.54
N VAL A 6 5.41 21.01 4.23
CA VAL A 6 5.18 19.83 3.38
C VAL A 6 6.46 18.99 3.26
N ILE A 7 7.61 19.64 3.10
CA ILE A 7 8.92 18.97 3.04
C ILE A 7 9.24 18.25 4.36
N ASP A 8 8.97 18.90 5.49
CA ASP A 8 9.16 18.31 6.82
C ASP A 8 8.30 17.04 7.01
N LEU A 9 7.01 17.13 6.65
CA LEU A 9 6.10 15.97 6.70
C LEU A 9 6.55 14.83 5.77
N LEU A 10 7.01 15.14 4.56
CA LEU A 10 7.52 14.13 3.61
C LEU A 10 8.76 13.40 4.14
N LYS A 11 9.63 14.09 4.89
CA LYS A 11 10.88 13.51 5.43
C LYS A 11 10.68 12.72 6.73
N ASN A 12 9.81 13.22 7.61
CA ASN A 12 9.78 12.78 9.00
C ASN A 12 8.52 11.98 9.37
N THR A 13 7.62 11.70 8.42
CA THR A 13 6.37 10.96 8.70
C THR A 13 6.09 9.84 7.72
N ASP A 14 5.24 8.90 8.13
CA ASP A 14 4.69 7.83 7.29
C ASP A 14 3.35 8.21 6.62
N LEU A 15 3.08 9.52 6.52
CA LEU A 15 1.88 10.03 5.85
C LEU A 15 2.00 9.86 4.33
N THR A 16 0.89 9.47 3.72
CA THR A 16 0.75 9.46 2.27
C THR A 16 0.61 10.90 1.74
N GLN A 17 0.95 11.12 0.47
CA GLN A 17 0.80 12.43 -0.17
C GLN A 17 -0.63 12.98 -0.06
N LEU A 18 -1.63 12.09 -0.07
CA LEU A 18 -3.04 12.45 0.12
C LEU A 18 -3.32 12.97 1.54
N GLN A 19 -2.77 12.32 2.57
CA GLN A 19 -2.91 12.77 3.95
C GLN A 19 -2.21 14.11 4.19
N ILE A 20 -1.01 14.29 3.63
CA ILE A 20 -0.27 15.55 3.71
C ILE A 20 -1.06 16.68 3.03
N ALA A 21 -1.62 16.42 1.85
CA ALA A 21 -2.47 17.35 1.12
C ALA A 21 -3.67 17.80 1.96
N ASN A 22 -4.43 16.85 2.52
CA ASN A 22 -5.58 17.14 3.37
C ASN A 22 -5.20 17.94 4.63
N GLN A 23 -4.05 17.66 5.23
CA GLN A 23 -3.58 18.32 6.45
C GLN A 23 -3.01 19.74 6.20
N THR A 24 -2.48 19.99 5.00
CA THR A 24 -1.85 21.27 4.65
C THR A 24 -2.71 22.15 3.77
N GLY A 25 -3.87 21.64 3.31
CA GLY A 25 -4.82 22.39 2.48
C GLY A 25 -4.34 22.61 1.05
N ILE A 26 -3.42 21.78 0.57
CA ILE A 26 -2.91 21.83 -0.82
C ILE A 26 -3.31 20.59 -1.59
N THR A 27 -3.25 20.66 -2.92
CA THR A 27 -3.60 19.51 -3.74
C THR A 27 -2.51 18.43 -3.67
N PRO A 28 -2.87 17.14 -3.75
CA PRO A 28 -1.90 16.05 -3.83
C PRO A 28 -0.90 16.21 -4.98
N ALA A 29 -1.34 16.78 -6.11
CA ALA A 29 -0.47 17.10 -7.24
C ALA A 29 0.63 18.12 -6.87
N LYS A 30 0.31 19.13 -6.05
CA LYS A 30 1.29 20.10 -5.58
C LYS A 30 2.26 19.48 -4.57
N VAL A 31 1.79 18.59 -3.70
CA VAL A 31 2.67 17.78 -2.83
C VAL A 31 3.65 16.98 -3.67
N ALA A 32 3.17 16.28 -4.71
CA ALA A 32 4.01 15.50 -5.61
C ALA A 32 5.03 16.36 -6.38
N GLN A 33 4.66 17.58 -6.78
CA GLN A 33 5.58 18.53 -7.40
C GLN A 33 6.68 18.96 -6.41
N ILE A 34 6.32 19.36 -5.19
CA ILE A 34 7.27 19.74 -4.14
C ILE A 34 8.23 18.59 -3.82
N ASN A 35 7.72 17.37 -3.80
CA ASN A 35 8.49 16.15 -3.58
C ASN A 35 9.55 15.92 -4.67
N GLN A 36 9.17 16.14 -5.94
CA GLN A 36 10.10 16.09 -7.09
C GLN A 36 11.14 17.22 -7.04
N GLU A 37 10.70 18.46 -6.78
CA GLU A 37 11.55 19.65 -6.68
C GLU A 37 12.56 19.54 -5.53
N ALA A 38 12.15 18.94 -4.41
CA ALA A 38 13.02 18.68 -3.26
C ALA A 38 13.93 17.46 -3.44
N GLY A 39 13.83 16.73 -4.56
CA GLY A 39 14.59 15.50 -4.81
C GLY A 39 14.22 14.34 -3.87
N ILE A 40 13.11 14.47 -3.14
CA ILE A 40 12.56 13.43 -2.28
C ILE A 40 11.75 12.53 -3.22
N ARG A 41 12.42 11.70 -4.01
CA ARG A 41 11.72 10.83 -4.96
C ARG A 41 10.92 9.79 -4.17
N ASP A 42 9.61 9.99 -4.05
CA ASP A 42 8.65 8.98 -3.57
C ASP A 42 8.46 7.96 -4.70
N VAL A 43 9.48 7.13 -4.89
CA VAL A 43 9.41 5.90 -5.69
C VAL A 43 8.65 4.90 -4.83
N PHE A 44 7.33 5.06 -4.74
CA PHE A 44 6.43 4.14 -4.04
C PHE A 44 6.99 3.71 -2.68
N LYS A 45 6.93 4.58 -1.66
CA LYS A 45 7.31 4.22 -0.28
C LYS A 45 6.73 2.85 0.08
N MET A 46 7.56 1.80 -0.05
CA MET A 46 7.09 0.42 0.05
C MET A 46 6.53 0.23 1.45
N ARG A 47 5.26 -0.17 1.55
CA ARG A 47 4.60 -0.37 2.85
C ARG A 47 5.46 -1.32 3.69
N LYS A 48 6.09 -0.75 4.74
CA LYS A 48 6.96 -1.50 5.65
C LYS A 48 6.16 -2.65 6.26
N TRP A 49 6.80 -3.79 6.46
CA TRP A 49 6.21 -4.92 7.17
C TRP A 49 6.14 -4.59 8.66
N SER A 50 4.94 -4.54 9.22
CA SER A 50 4.73 -4.42 10.65
C SER A 50 5.04 -5.73 11.38
N GLU A 51 5.32 -5.65 12.67
CA GLU A 51 5.62 -6.83 13.49
C GLU A 51 4.44 -7.80 13.57
N THR A 52 3.20 -7.31 13.53
CA THR A 52 1.99 -8.14 13.52
C THR A 52 1.87 -8.93 12.21
N GLU A 53 2.11 -8.30 11.07
CA GLU A 53 2.15 -8.97 9.76
C GLU A 53 3.25 -10.03 9.69
N VAL A 54 4.44 -9.73 10.24
CA VAL A 54 5.55 -10.69 10.32
C VAL A 54 5.21 -11.86 11.23
N THR A 55 4.59 -11.61 12.38
CA THR A 55 4.14 -12.66 13.31
C THR A 55 3.09 -13.56 12.66
N TYR A 56 2.17 -12.96 11.91
CA TYR A 56 1.17 -13.70 11.13
C TYR A 56 1.85 -14.61 10.09
N LEU A 57 2.82 -14.11 9.34
CA LEU A 57 3.61 -14.90 8.40
C LEU A 57 4.31 -16.08 9.08
N ILE A 58 4.95 -15.88 10.23
CA ILE A 58 5.65 -16.95 10.95
C ILE A 58 4.67 -18.05 11.40
N LYS A 59 3.48 -17.66 11.86
CA LYS A 59 2.45 -18.58 12.37
C LYS A 59 1.78 -19.40 11.28
N TYR A 60 1.58 -18.83 10.10
CA TYR A 60 0.77 -19.40 9.02
C TYR A 60 1.55 -19.79 7.75
N ALA A 61 2.82 -19.39 7.60
CA ALA A 61 3.64 -19.83 6.48
C ALA A 61 3.76 -21.37 6.46
N GLY A 62 3.23 -21.98 5.42
CA GLY A 62 3.16 -23.44 5.26
C GLY A 62 1.93 -24.12 5.86
N LYS A 63 1.00 -23.35 6.43
CA LYS A 63 -0.37 -23.78 6.75
C LYS A 63 -1.36 -23.23 5.72
N LEU A 64 -1.18 -21.96 5.35
CA LEU A 64 -1.95 -21.25 4.32
C LEU A 64 -1.10 -21.07 3.06
N SER A 65 -1.77 -20.91 1.92
CA SER A 65 -1.16 -20.48 0.67
C SER A 65 -0.76 -19.00 0.74
N ALA A 66 0.16 -18.59 -0.14
CA ALA A 66 0.58 -17.20 -0.20
C ALA A 66 -0.57 -16.26 -0.61
N GLY A 67 -1.50 -16.72 -1.45
CA GLY A 67 -2.70 -15.99 -1.82
C GLY A 67 -3.63 -15.72 -0.64
N GLU A 68 -3.93 -16.74 0.18
CA GLU A 68 -4.77 -16.57 1.38
C GLU A 68 -4.15 -15.61 2.40
N ILE A 69 -2.83 -15.69 2.60
CA ILE A 69 -2.10 -14.77 3.47
C ILE A 69 -2.11 -13.35 2.89
N ALA A 70 -2.05 -13.21 1.57
CA ALA A 70 -2.08 -11.92 0.89
C ALA A 70 -3.44 -11.23 1.07
N GLU A 71 -4.54 -11.99 0.95
CA GLU A 71 -5.90 -11.50 1.22
C GLU A 71 -6.06 -11.03 2.67
N GLU A 72 -5.59 -11.80 3.64
CA GLU A 72 -5.72 -11.44 5.06
C GLU A 72 -4.88 -10.21 5.46
N LEU A 73 -3.70 -10.05 4.86
CA LEU A 73 -2.77 -8.95 5.19
C LEU A 73 -2.96 -7.70 4.32
N ASP A 74 -3.94 -7.73 3.41
CA ASP A 74 -4.14 -6.71 2.37
C ASP A 74 -2.82 -6.35 1.65
N ARG A 75 -2.14 -7.39 1.16
CA ARG A 75 -0.89 -7.29 0.41
C ARG A 75 -0.99 -8.09 -0.88
N THR A 76 -0.04 -7.89 -1.79
CA THR A 76 0.07 -8.74 -2.97
C THR A 76 0.73 -10.07 -2.62
N GLU A 77 0.31 -11.15 -3.29
CA GLU A 77 0.92 -12.48 -3.14
C GLU A 77 2.43 -12.42 -3.37
N GLN A 78 2.88 -11.64 -4.36
CA GLN A 78 4.31 -11.45 -4.63
C GLN A 78 5.06 -10.80 -3.45
N SER A 79 4.45 -9.81 -2.79
CA SER A 79 5.02 -9.18 -1.60
C SER A 79 5.15 -10.18 -0.44
N VAL A 80 4.11 -11.00 -0.23
CA VAL A 80 4.10 -12.09 0.76
C VAL A 80 5.18 -13.11 0.46
N LEU A 81 5.29 -13.61 -0.78
CA LEU A 81 6.31 -14.58 -1.19
C LEU A 81 7.73 -14.04 -0.97
N ASN A 82 7.98 -12.80 -1.37
CA ASN A 82 9.28 -12.14 -1.17
C ASN A 82 9.62 -12.05 0.32
N LYS A 83 8.64 -11.72 1.17
CA LYS A 83 8.86 -11.64 2.62
C LYS A 83 9.08 -13.01 3.24
N ILE A 84 8.35 -14.03 2.84
CA ILE A 84 8.53 -15.43 3.29
C ILE A 84 9.94 -15.91 2.93
N ALA A 85 10.42 -15.62 1.71
CA ALA A 85 11.76 -15.94 1.28
C ALA A 85 12.82 -15.21 2.13
N ALA A 86 12.64 -13.91 2.37
CA ALA A 86 13.53 -13.10 3.21
C ALA A 86 13.57 -13.59 4.68
N LEU A 87 12.47 -14.17 5.18
CA LEU A 87 12.39 -14.76 6.52
C LEU A 87 12.88 -16.22 6.57
N GLY A 88 13.34 -16.79 5.45
CA GLY A 88 13.78 -18.19 5.39
C GLY A 88 12.66 -19.22 5.57
N LEU A 89 11.40 -18.81 5.38
CA LEU A 89 10.21 -19.67 5.60
C LEU A 89 9.77 -20.43 4.34
N SER A 90 10.51 -20.28 3.23
CA SER A 90 10.18 -20.82 1.89
C SER A 90 9.99 -22.35 1.86
N ALA A 91 10.76 -23.09 2.66
CA ALA A 91 10.65 -24.54 2.79
C ALA A 91 9.27 -24.99 3.30
N LYS A 92 8.62 -24.18 4.16
CA LYS A 92 7.30 -24.49 4.73
C LYS A 92 6.19 -24.32 3.69
N VAL A 93 6.28 -23.30 2.83
CA VAL A 93 5.29 -23.01 1.78
C VAL A 93 5.32 -24.03 0.65
N ASN A 94 6.51 -24.50 0.26
CA ASN A 94 6.63 -25.55 -0.77
C ASN A 94 5.92 -26.86 -0.38
N ARG A 95 5.72 -27.15 0.92
CA ARG A 95 4.98 -28.33 1.39
C ARG A 95 3.48 -28.27 1.06
N VAL A 96 2.91 -27.07 0.95
CA VAL A 96 1.48 -26.84 0.69
C VAL A 96 1.14 -26.97 -0.80
N LYS A 97 2.14 -26.81 -1.70
CA LYS A 97 1.96 -26.80 -3.17
C LYS A 97 1.42 -28.09 -3.80
N LYS A 98 1.12 -29.13 -2.99
CA LYS A 98 0.50 -30.40 -3.46
C LYS A 98 -1.02 -30.48 -3.25
N ALA A 99 -1.70 -29.41 -2.84
CA ALA A 99 -3.16 -29.43 -2.66
C ALA A 99 -3.89 -28.67 -3.79
N LYS A 100 -4.33 -29.45 -4.79
CA LYS A 100 -5.42 -29.25 -5.77
C LYS A 100 -5.55 -27.89 -6.48
N LYS A 101 -5.45 -27.95 -7.83
CA LYS A 101 -6.09 -27.00 -8.75
C LYS A 101 -7.54 -26.79 -8.32
N ARG A 102 -7.93 -25.55 -8.05
CA ARG A 102 -9.33 -25.15 -7.97
C ARG A 102 -9.56 -24.12 -9.06
N ASP A 103 -10.53 -24.42 -9.91
CA ASP A 103 -11.03 -23.56 -10.97
C ASP A 103 -11.69 -22.33 -10.34
N VAL A 104 -10.97 -21.22 -10.17
CA VAL A 104 -11.59 -19.90 -10.03
C VAL A 104 -10.71 -18.89 -10.73
N VAL A 105 -11.10 -18.54 -11.95
CA VAL A 105 -10.69 -17.30 -12.60
C VAL A 105 -11.17 -16.15 -11.71
N LYS A 106 -10.25 -15.33 -11.21
CA LYS A 106 -10.56 -13.92 -10.90
C LYS A 106 -9.48 -13.06 -11.54
N PRO A 107 -9.85 -12.07 -12.38
CA PRO A 107 -8.88 -11.11 -12.90
C PRO A 107 -8.19 -10.44 -11.72
N HIS A 108 -6.92 -10.07 -11.89
CA HIS A 108 -6.17 -9.25 -10.95
C HIS A 108 -6.87 -7.89 -10.80
N VAL A 109 -7.88 -7.83 -9.93
CA VAL A 109 -8.47 -6.57 -9.49
C VAL A 109 -7.50 -6.05 -8.43
N SER A 110 -6.69 -5.06 -8.79
CA SER A 110 -6.14 -4.15 -7.78
C SER A 110 -7.33 -3.73 -6.91
N PRO A 111 -7.23 -3.80 -5.56
CA PRO A 111 -8.36 -3.49 -4.69
C PRO A 111 -8.93 -2.17 -5.15
N GLU A 112 -10.21 -2.21 -5.54
CA GLU A 112 -10.97 -1.02 -5.92
C GLU A 112 -10.85 -0.10 -4.71
N ARG A 113 -9.95 0.89 -4.79
CA ARG A 113 -9.86 1.95 -3.80
C ARG A 113 -11.26 2.50 -3.79
N ASP A 114 -11.98 2.30 -2.69
CA ASP A 114 -13.31 2.85 -2.49
C ASP A 114 -13.32 4.21 -3.13
N LYS A 115 -14.10 4.34 -4.21
CA LYS A 115 -14.32 5.61 -4.86
C LYS A 115 -14.96 6.45 -3.78
N ILE A 116 -14.16 7.21 -3.05
CA ILE A 116 -14.64 8.32 -2.25
C ILE A 116 -15.40 9.12 -3.28
N LYS A 117 -16.74 9.03 -3.22
CA LYS A 117 -17.63 9.90 -3.95
C LYS A 117 -17.40 11.27 -3.33
N ILE A 118 -16.36 11.96 -3.78
CA ILE A 118 -16.19 13.38 -3.52
C ILE A 118 -17.34 14.01 -4.29
N ASP A 119 -18.35 14.47 -3.56
CA ASP A 119 -19.43 15.24 -4.14
C ASP A 119 -18.86 16.59 -4.60
N ILE A 120 -18.42 16.61 -5.87
CA ILE A 120 -17.83 17.80 -6.51
C ILE A 120 -18.89 18.87 -6.79
N SER A 121 -20.17 18.61 -6.50
CA SER A 121 -21.26 19.58 -6.73
C SER A 121 -21.09 20.88 -5.93
N ALA A 122 -20.37 20.82 -4.79
CA ALA A 122 -20.02 22.01 -4.01
C ALA A 122 -19.00 22.94 -4.71
N TYR A 123 -18.28 22.47 -5.73
CA TYR A 123 -17.21 23.23 -6.41
C TYR A 123 -17.60 23.75 -7.81
N ILE A 124 -18.74 23.33 -8.37
CA ILE A 124 -19.19 23.70 -9.74
C ILE A 124 -20.38 24.66 -9.71
N SER A 125 -20.61 25.37 -8.61
CA SER A 125 -21.66 26.38 -8.53
C SER A 125 -21.29 27.51 -7.57
N LYS A 126 -20.49 28.49 -8.02
CA LYS A 126 -21.03 29.59 -8.84
C LYS A 126 -19.94 30.61 -9.25
N PRO A 127 -20.22 31.39 -10.30
CA PRO A 127 -19.30 32.22 -11.08
C PRO A 127 -19.31 33.68 -10.62
N THR A 128 -18.38 34.45 -11.22
CA THR A 128 -18.28 35.93 -11.33
C THR A 128 -19.37 36.79 -10.71
#